data_AF-A0A6N9UX97-F1
#
_entry.id   AF-A0A6N9UX97-F1
#
_cell.length_a   1.000
_cell.length_b   1.000
_cell.length_c   1.000
_cell.angle_alpha   90.00
_cell.angle_beta   90.00
_cell.angle_gamma   90.00
#
_symmetry.space_group_name_H-M   'P 1'
#
loop_
_entity.id
_entity.type
_entity.pdbx_description
1 polymer ?
#
loop_
_entity_poly.entity_id
_entity_poly.type
_entity_poly.pdbx_seq_one_letter_code
_entity_poly.pdbx_strand_id
1 'polypeptide(L)' 'MSTVRTARTGAAHRLAALVEDALGGPLPVRLRAWDGSETGPADGPVVVVRSRRALRRLLWQP' A
#
# COMPACT_ATOMS: atom_id res chain seq x y z
N MET A 1 3.91 -8.14 23.78
CA MET A 1 2.51 -8.45 23.37
C MET A 1 2.26 -7.81 22.00
N SER A 2 2.86 -8.36 20.95
CA SER A 2 2.68 -7.87 19.57
C SER A 2 1.92 -8.94 18.81
N THR A 3 0.62 -8.74 18.61
CA THR A 3 -0.21 -9.64 17.81
C THR A 3 0.15 -9.45 16.33
N VAL A 4 0.91 -10.40 15.79
CA VAL A 4 1.05 -10.56 14.33
C VAL A 4 -0.30 -11.03 13.81
N ARG A 5 -1.14 -10.09 13.39
CA ARG A 5 -2.43 -10.39 12.77
C ARG A 5 -2.17 -10.96 11.38
N THR A 6 -2.43 -12.25 11.23
CA THR A 6 -2.43 -13.03 9.98
C THR A 6 -2.90 -12.17 8.81
N ALA A 7 -2.02 -11.98 7.83
CA ALA A 7 -2.26 -11.10 6.69
C ALA A 7 -3.37 -11.66 5.80
N ARG A 8 -4.62 -11.25 6.06
CA ARG A 8 -5.62 -11.16 4.99
C ARG A 8 -5.08 -10.14 3.99
N THR A 9 -5.00 -10.49 2.71
CA THR A 9 -4.56 -9.61 1.63
C THR A 9 -5.41 -8.33 1.63
N GLY A 10 -4.89 -7.28 2.26
CA GLY A 10 -5.58 -6.00 2.44
C GLY A 10 -5.41 -5.07 1.24
N ALA A 11 -5.99 -3.88 1.32
CA ALA A 11 -5.88 -2.86 0.28
C ALA A 11 -4.42 -2.50 -0.03
N ALA A 12 -3.52 -2.51 0.96
CA ALA A 12 -2.11 -2.20 0.76
C ALA A 12 -1.41 -3.21 -0.16
N HIS A 13 -1.69 -4.51 0.02
CA HIS A 13 -1.10 -5.57 -0.81
C HIS A 13 -1.59 -5.48 -2.25
N ARG A 14 -2.90 -5.20 -2.45
CA ARG A 14 -3.46 -5.03 -3.79
C ARG A 14 -2.92 -3.79 -4.50
N LEU A 15 -2.75 -2.69 -3.77
CA LEU A 15 -2.16 -1.48 -4.33
C LEU A 15 -0.68 -1.68 -4.67
N ALA A 16 0.10 -2.33 -3.80
CA ALA A 16 1.49 -2.63 -4.11
C ALA A 16 1.63 -3.47 -5.37
N ALA A 17 0.87 -4.56 -5.50
CA ALA A 17 0.90 -5.39 -6.71
C ALA A 17 0.59 -4.58 -8.00
N LEU A 18 -0.40 -3.69 -7.97
CA LEU A 18 -0.73 -2.83 -9.11
C LEU A 18 0.38 -1.83 -9.44
N VAL A 19 1.03 -1.28 -8.42
CA VAL A 19 2.11 -0.30 -8.63
C VAL A 19 3.39 -1.00 -9.09
N GLU A 20 3.70 -2.18 -8.56
CA GLU A 20 4.84 -2.99 -8.99
C GLU A 20 4.68 -3.45 -10.43
N ASP A 21 3.47 -3.85 -10.85
CA ASP A 21 3.15 -4.17 -12.24
C ASP A 21 3.31 -2.94 -13.16
N ALA A 22 2.82 -1.78 -12.72
CA ALA A 22 2.95 -0.54 -13.48
C ALA A 22 4.39 0.00 -13.58
N LEU A 23 5.21 -0.20 -12.54
CA LEU A 23 6.61 0.24 -12.49
C LEU A 23 7.60 -0.83 -13.02
N GLY A 24 7.15 -2.07 -13.20
CA GLY A 24 7.99 -3.19 -13.64
C GLY A 24 9.00 -3.66 -12.60
N GLY A 25 8.77 -3.42 -11.30
CA GLY A 25 9.74 -3.74 -10.26
C GLY A 25 9.23 -3.59 -8.82
N PRO A 26 9.98 -4.13 -7.84
CA PRO A 26 9.58 -4.11 -6.43
C PRO A 26 9.53 -2.69 -5.88
N LEU A 27 8.55 -2.43 -5.01
CA LEU A 27 8.39 -1.11 -4.41
C LEU A 27 9.45 -0.86 -3.32
N PRO A 28 10.29 0.19 -3.42
CA PRO A 28 11.30 0.49 -2.40
C PRO A 28 10.71 1.18 -1.15
N VAL A 29 9.38 1.28 -1.07
CA VAL A 29 8.67 2.02 -0.03
C VAL A 29 7.65 1.13 0.65
N ARG A 30 7.39 1.41 1.92
CA ARG A 30 6.34 0.74 2.67
C ARG A 30 5.01 1.44 2.42
N LEU A 31 3.98 0.70 2.00
CA LEU A 31 2.65 1.23 1.73
C LEU A 31 1.70 0.86 2.87
N ARG A 32 1.01 1.85 3.45
CA ARG A 32 -0.08 1.68 4.41
C ARG A 32 -1.39 2.17 3.83
N ALA A 33 -2.41 1.33 3.81
CA ALA A 33 -3.73 1.69 3.30
C ALA A 33 -4.71 2.12 4.41
N TRP A 34 -5.84 2.68 3.97
CA TRP A 34 -6.93 3.17 4.81
C TRP A 34 -7.61 2.07 5.66
N ASP A 35 -7.47 0.80 5.29
CA ASP A 35 -7.96 -0.35 6.06
C ASP A 35 -6.97 -0.82 7.15
N GLY A 36 -5.85 -0.10 7.30
CA GLY A 36 -4.79 -0.43 8.25
C GLY A 36 -3.89 -1.58 7.80
N SER A 37 -4.03 -2.08 6.57
CA SER A 37 -3.08 -3.01 5.99
C SER A 37 -1.78 -2.30 5.59
N GLU A 38 -0.67 -3.02 5.68
CA GLU A 38 0.67 -2.53 5.35
C GLU A 38 1.41 -3.56 4.50
N THR A 39 2.31 -3.11 3.60
CA THR A 39 3.18 -3.97 2.78
C THR A 39 4.44 -3.21 2.37
N GLY A 40 5.50 -3.92 1.96
CA GLY A 40 6.78 -3.34 1.55
C GLY A 40 7.89 -3.43 2.62
N PRO A 41 9.07 -2.85 2.33
CA PRO A 41 10.27 -3.03 3.13
C PRO A 41 10.13 -2.52 4.56
N ALA A 42 10.74 -3.22 5.52
CA ALA A 42 10.70 -2.81 6.92
C ALA A 42 11.45 -1.48 7.15
N ASP A 43 12.55 -1.29 6.44
CA ASP A 43 13.46 -0.16 6.66
C ASP A 43 13.24 0.97 5.62
N GLY A 44 12.20 0.87 4.80
CA GLY A 44 11.87 1.83 3.75
C GLY A 44 10.97 2.97 4.24
N PRO A 45 10.97 4.13 3.53
CA PRO A 45 10.06 5.23 3.84
C PRO A 45 8.59 4.79 3.68
N VAL A 46 7.70 5.34 4.51
CA VAL A 46 6.30 4.92 4.58
C VAL A 46 5.38 5.88 3.82
N VAL A 47 4.67 5.36 2.83
CA VAL A 47 3.60 6.04 2.10
C VAL A 47 2.24 5.63 2.68
N VAL A 48 1.49 6.60 3.21
CA VAL A 48 0.19 6.35 3.84
C VAL A 48 -0.94 6.85 2.95
N VAL A 49 -1.71 5.92 2.39
CA VAL A 49 -2.93 6.22 1.63
C VAL A 49 -4.11 6.28 2.59
N ARG A 50 -4.39 7.48 3.11
CA ARG A 50 -5.44 7.71 4.11
C ARG A 50 -6.87 7.60 3.57
N SER A 51 -7.07 7.80 2.26
CA SER A 51 -8.42 7.84 1.67
C SER A 51 -8.47 7.15 0.31
N ARG A 52 -9.29 6.10 0.23
CA ARG A 52 -9.64 5.43 -1.04
C ARG A 52 -10.20 6.41 -2.07
N ARG A 53 -10.98 7.39 -1.62
CA ARG A 53 -11.64 8.37 -2.50
C ARG A 53 -10.63 9.38 -3.06
N ALA A 54 -9.65 9.79 -2.27
CA ALA A 54 -8.57 10.67 -2.75
C ALA A 54 -7.71 9.95 -3.80
N LEU A 55 -7.33 8.69 -3.55
CA LEU A 55 -6.57 7.91 -4.52
C LEU A 55 -7.32 7.75 -5.85
N ARG A 56 -8.62 7.42 -5.79
CA ARG A 56 -9.45 7.35 -7.01
C ARG A 56 -9.46 8.67 -7.76
N ARG A 57 -9.59 9.81 -7.08
CA ARG A 57 -9.57 11.12 -7.76
C ARG A 57 -8.23 11.37 -8.45
N LEU A 58 -7.11 11.11 -7.78
CA LEU A 58 -5.77 11.29 -8.35
C LEU A 58 -5.55 10.47 -9.64
N LEU A 59 -6.07 9.25 -9.70
CA LEU A 59 -5.90 8.37 -10.86
C LEU A 59 -6.71 8.80 -12.10
N TRP A 60 -7.84 9.49 -11.90
CA TRP A 60 -8.74 9.88 -13.00
C TRP A 60 -8.70 11.38 -13.30
N GLN A 61 -8.18 12.19 -12.38
CA GLN A 61 -8.03 13.64 -12.47
C GLN A 61 -6.76 14.05 -11.70
N PRO A 62 -5.57 13.77 -12.27
CA PRO A 62 -4.29 14.14 -11.67
C PRO A 62 -4.06 15.65 -11.67
#